data_AF-A0A958TLS1-F1
#
_entry.id   AF-A0A958TLS1-F1
#
_cell.length_a   1.000
_cell.length_b   1.000
_cell.length_c   1.000
_cell.angle_alpha   90.00
_cell.angle_beta   90.00
_cell.angle_gamma   90.00
#
_symmetry.space_group_name_H-M   'P 1'
#
loop_
_entity.id
_entity.type
_entity.pdbx_description
1 polymer ?
#
loop_
_entity_poly.entity_id
_entity_poly.type
_entity_poly.pdbx_seq_one_letter_code
_entity_poly.pdbx_strand_id
1 'polypeptide(L)'
;DVLLLHNSAFRFRPNEAMLEEINSLLIEKAKAMLPDSLQISFNKAINNDETYTPANFKKKLPSNFDGFFYKTETDQLDFMFVKIGVKSGLQSEIIEFLGAKPLKEGDKVINSIKTED
;
A
#
# COMPACT_ATOMS: atom_id res chain seq x y z
N ASP A 1 -6.79 -3.88 -20.46
CA ASP A 1 -7.26 -4.53 -19.22
C ASP A 1 -7.12 -3.57 -18.06
N VAL A 2 -8.16 -3.46 -17.23
CA VAL A 2 -8.18 -2.59 -16.05
C VAL A 2 -7.97 -3.47 -14.82
N LEU A 3 -6.94 -3.18 -14.02
CA LEU A 3 -6.70 -3.93 -12.80
C LEU A 3 -7.59 -3.43 -11.67
N LEU A 4 -8.42 -4.33 -11.13
CA LEU A 4 -9.31 -4.04 -10.02
C LEU A 4 -8.81 -4.74 -8.75
N LEU A 5 -8.78 -4.00 -7.65
CA LEU A 5 -8.48 -4.56 -6.33
C LEU A 5 -9.64 -4.30 -5.38
N HIS A 6 -9.99 -5.30 -4.57
CA HIS A 6 -11.08 -5.16 -3.61
C HIS A 6 -10.68 -4.14 -2.53
N ASN A 7 -11.64 -3.28 -2.15
CA ASN A 7 -11.41 -2.18 -1.23
C ASN A 7 -10.99 -2.64 0.17
N SER A 8 -11.21 -3.91 0.53
CA SER A 8 -10.71 -4.50 1.77
C SER A 8 -9.19 -4.51 1.88
N ALA A 9 -8.46 -4.62 0.76
CA ALA A 9 -6.99 -4.55 0.75
C ALA A 9 -6.50 -3.20 1.27
N PHE A 10 -7.11 -2.12 0.78
CA PHE A 10 -6.78 -0.75 1.18
C PHE A 10 -7.27 -0.42 2.60
N ARG A 11 -8.31 -1.11 3.07
CA ARG A 11 -8.87 -0.92 4.41
C ARG A 11 -8.19 -1.78 5.48
N PHE A 12 -7.30 -2.69 5.08
CA PHE A 12 -6.53 -3.50 6.02
C PHE A 12 -5.74 -2.60 6.97
N ARG A 13 -5.88 -2.87 8.27
CA ARG A 13 -5.12 -2.20 9.32
C ARG A 13 -4.10 -3.19 9.88
N PRO A 14 -2.79 -2.92 9.78
CA PRO A 14 -1.78 -3.76 10.40
C PRO A 14 -1.89 -3.69 11.92
N ASN A 15 -1.37 -4.69 12.63
CA ASN A 15 -1.14 -4.55 14.08
C ASN A 15 0.18 -3.83 14.34
N GLU A 16 0.50 -3.56 15.61
CA GLU A 16 1.73 -2.87 16.00
C GLU A 16 3.00 -3.63 15.58
N ALA A 17 3.06 -4.95 15.82
CA ALA A 17 4.21 -5.78 15.43
C ALA A 17 4.47 -5.75 13.91
N MET A 18 3.42 -5.76 13.09
CA MET A 18 3.52 -5.64 11.62
C MET A 18 4.06 -4.27 11.20
N LEU A 19 3.67 -3.19 11.89
CA LEU A 19 4.21 -1.86 11.62
C LEU A 19 5.68 -1.78 12.00
N GLU A 20 6.06 -2.28 13.17
CA GLU A 20 7.47 -2.34 13.58
C GLU A 20 8.33 -3.13 12.59
N GLU A 21 7.85 -4.28 12.14
CA GLU A 21 8.52 -5.13 11.14
C GLU A 21 8.76 -4.38 9.82
N ILE A 22 7.77 -3.61 9.35
CA ILE A 22 7.78 -3.03 8.01
C ILE A 22 8.28 -1.59 7.95
N ASN A 23 8.50 -0.90 9.09
CA ASN A 23 8.78 0.54 9.09
C ASN A 23 9.99 0.92 8.21
N SER A 24 11.10 0.20 8.37
CA SER A 24 12.31 0.43 7.57
C SER A 24 12.06 0.21 6.08
N LEU A 25 11.26 -0.79 5.72
CA LEU A 25 10.86 -1.09 4.35
C LEU A 25 9.96 0.00 3.77
N LEU A 26 9.03 0.56 4.56
CA LEU A 26 8.20 1.67 4.14
C LEU A 26 9.02 2.92 3.84
N ILE A 27 10.04 3.23 4.65
CA ILE A 27 10.95 4.36 4.39
C ILE A 27 11.72 4.14 3.08
N GLU A 28 12.25 2.94 2.87
CA GLU A 28 12.99 2.58 1.66
C GLU A 28 12.09 2.69 0.41
N LYS A 29 10.89 2.12 0.47
CA LYS A 29 9.93 2.15 -0.63
C LYS A 29 9.41 3.55 -0.91
N ALA A 30 9.10 4.33 0.13
CA ALA A 30 8.69 5.72 -0.07
C ALA A 30 9.77 6.51 -0.82
N LYS A 31 11.05 6.29 -0.50
CA LYS A 31 12.18 6.91 -1.20
C LYS A 31 12.33 6.45 -2.65
N ALA A 32 12.05 5.18 -2.93
CA ALA A 32 12.20 4.63 -4.28
C ALA A 32 10.98 4.92 -5.19
N MET A 33 9.79 5.08 -4.62
CA MET A 33 8.53 4.95 -5.35
C MET A 33 7.65 6.20 -5.33
N LEU A 34 7.75 7.04 -4.30
CA LEU A 34 6.93 8.25 -4.19
C LEU A 34 7.66 9.47 -4.77
N PRO A 35 6.94 10.42 -5.40
CA PRO A 35 7.48 11.74 -5.71
C PRO A 35 8.04 12.43 -4.46
N ASP A 36 9.12 13.20 -4.60
CA ASP A 36 9.85 13.85 -3.49
C ASP A 36 8.95 14.52 -2.45
N SER A 37 7.94 15.28 -2.90
CA SER A 37 7.01 15.98 -2.01
C SER A 37 6.17 15.02 -1.16
N LEU A 38 5.71 13.91 -1.75
CA LEU A 38 4.96 12.87 -1.06
C LEU A 38 5.86 12.05 -0.16
N GLN A 39 7.05 11.68 -0.62
CA GLN A 39 8.07 11.00 0.17
C GLN A 39 8.36 11.76 1.47
N ILE A 40 8.63 13.06 1.41
CA ILE A 40 8.93 13.89 2.60
C ILE A 40 7.75 13.85 3.58
N SER A 41 6.53 14.05 3.07
CA SER A 41 5.33 14.09 3.91
C SER A 41 5.02 12.73 4.56
N PHE A 42 5.21 11.64 3.82
CA PHE A 42 4.98 10.28 4.27
C PHE A 42 6.04 9.85 5.30
N ASN A 43 7.33 10.07 5.01
CA ASN A 43 8.42 9.78 5.94
C ASN A 43 8.26 10.54 7.26
N LYS A 44 7.82 11.80 7.22
CA LYS A 44 7.53 12.55 8.46
C LYS A 44 6.41 11.92 9.28
N ALA A 45 5.42 11.31 8.63
CA ALA A 45 4.28 10.69 9.30
C ALA A 45 4.63 9.33 9.92
N ILE A 46 5.46 8.52 9.25
CA ILE A 46 5.84 7.20 9.76
C ILE A 46 6.98 7.26 10.79
N ASN A 47 7.75 8.35 10.84
CA ASN A 47 8.76 8.60 11.89
C ASN A 47 8.21 9.37 13.10
N ASN A 48 6.90 9.37 13.31
CA ASN A 48 6.25 10.03 14.44
C ASN A 48 5.25 9.05 15.08
N ASP A 49 5.45 8.75 16.36
CA ASP A 49 4.70 7.72 17.10
C ASP A 49 3.20 8.03 17.20
N GLU A 50 2.79 9.31 17.20
CA GLU A 50 1.38 9.70 17.23
C GLU A 50 0.66 9.42 15.89
N THR A 51 1.39 9.51 14.79
CA THR A 51 0.85 9.31 13.44
C THR A 51 1.16 7.94 12.86
N TYR A 52 2.19 7.25 13.35
CA TYR A 52 2.56 5.90 12.95
C TYR A 52 1.81 4.83 13.75
N THR A 53 0.49 4.82 13.56
CA THR A 53 -0.39 3.85 14.21
C THR A 53 -1.18 3.05 13.17
N PRO A 54 -1.71 1.86 13.52
CA PRO A 54 -2.57 1.05 12.67
C PRO A 54 -3.69 1.82 11.94
N ALA A 55 -4.22 2.84 12.60
CA ALA A 55 -5.32 3.65 12.09
C ALA A 55 -4.88 4.86 11.24
N ASN A 56 -3.62 5.29 11.35
CA ASN A 56 -3.18 6.60 10.86
C ASN A 56 -2.05 6.55 9.82
N PHE A 57 -1.29 5.46 9.70
CA PHE A 57 -0.04 5.44 8.92
C PHE A 57 -0.18 5.83 7.43
N LYS A 58 -1.37 5.66 6.82
CA LYS A 58 -1.65 6.07 5.42
C LYS A 58 -2.39 7.40 5.26
N LYS A 59 -2.81 8.06 6.35
CA LYS A 59 -3.69 9.25 6.28
C LYS A 59 -3.05 10.46 5.60
N LYS A 60 -1.73 10.46 5.39
CA LYS A 60 -1.01 11.53 4.70
C LYS A 60 -0.85 11.31 3.20
N LEU A 61 -1.24 10.14 2.68
CA LEU A 61 -1.31 9.93 1.24
C LEU A 61 -2.47 10.74 0.64
N PRO A 62 -2.27 11.38 -0.53
CA PRO A 62 -3.36 12.03 -1.25
C PRO A 62 -4.46 11.04 -1.67
N SER A 63 -5.65 11.52 -1.98
CA SER A 63 -6.83 10.68 -2.25
C SER A 63 -6.69 9.72 -3.45
N ASN A 64 -5.80 10.04 -4.39
CA ASN A 64 -5.47 9.23 -5.58
C ASN A 64 -4.25 8.32 -5.39
N PHE A 65 -3.65 8.29 -4.20
CA PHE A 65 -2.61 7.34 -3.82
C PHE A 65 -3.09 6.47 -2.66
N ASP A 66 -2.70 5.21 -2.67
CA ASP A 66 -2.92 4.31 -1.53
C ASP A 66 -1.81 3.26 -1.52
N GLY A 67 -1.93 2.30 -0.62
CA GLY A 67 -1.14 1.09 -0.67
C GLY A 67 -1.73 -0.01 0.18
N PHE A 68 -1.31 -1.22 -0.11
CA PHE A 68 -1.82 -2.42 0.54
C PHE A 68 -0.67 -3.35 0.93
N PHE A 69 -0.94 -4.17 1.93
CA PHE A 69 -0.03 -5.22 2.36
C PHE A 69 -0.24 -6.48 1.55
N TYR A 70 0.84 -7.19 1.28
CA TYR A 70 0.83 -8.49 0.63
C TYR A 70 1.93 -9.38 1.21
N LYS A 71 1.83 -10.68 0.94
CA LYS A 71 2.90 -11.63 1.22
C LYS A 71 3.67 -11.92 -0.06
N THR A 72 4.99 -11.88 0.02
CA THR A 72 5.88 -12.27 -1.10
C THR A 72 5.86 -13.78 -1.32
N GLU A 73 6.51 -14.27 -2.39
CA GLU A 73 6.72 -15.70 -2.64
C GLU A 73 7.42 -16.43 -1.47
N THR A 74 8.17 -15.70 -0.63
CA THR A 74 8.88 -16.19 0.57
C THR A 74 8.09 -16.02 1.88
N ASP A 75 6.81 -15.67 1.80
CA ASP A 75 5.91 -15.40 2.93
C ASP A 75 6.35 -14.23 3.84
N GLN A 76 7.16 -13.31 3.31
CA GLN A 76 7.55 -12.07 3.99
C GLN A 76 6.45 -11.03 3.83
N LEU A 77 6.21 -10.24 4.89
CA LEU A 77 5.29 -9.10 4.82
C LEU A 77 5.91 -7.99 3.97
N ASP A 78 5.13 -7.48 3.02
CA ASP A 78 5.55 -6.36 2.19
C ASP A 78 4.38 -5.40 1.92
N PHE A 79 4.70 -4.22 1.39
CA PHE A 79 3.79 -3.13 1.08
C PHE A 79 3.98 -2.64 -0.35
N MET A 80 2.87 -2.35 -1.02
CA MET A 80 2.83 -1.85 -2.39
C MET A 80 2.15 -0.49 -2.42
N PHE A 81 2.85 0.53 -2.91
CA PHE A 81 2.24 1.83 -3.22
C PHE A 81 1.58 1.78 -4.60
N VAL A 82 0.39 2.37 -4.70
CA VAL A 82 -0.35 2.43 -5.95
C VAL A 82 -0.97 3.80 -6.16
N LYS A 83 -1.12 4.17 -7.44
CA LYS A 83 -2.03 5.21 -7.86
C LYS A 83 -3.37 4.55 -8.17
N ILE A 84 -4.42 5.08 -7.57
CA ILE A 84 -5.78 4.56 -7.73
C ILE A 84 -6.63 5.51 -8.56
N GLY A 85 -7.47 4.93 -9.39
CA GLY A 85 -8.43 5.62 -10.24
C GLY A 85 -9.80 5.68 -9.60
N VAL A 86 -10.80 5.25 -10.37
CA VAL A 86 -12.19 5.26 -9.89
C VAL A 86 -12.36 4.26 -8.74
N LYS A 87 -12.94 4.75 -7.63
CA LYS A 87 -13.37 3.92 -6.51
C LYS A 87 -14.85 3.55 -6.72
N SER A 88 -15.13 2.28 -6.94
CA SER A 88 -16.48 1.73 -6.86
C SER A 88 -16.76 1.23 -5.44
N GLY A 89 -18.01 0.85 -5.14
CA GLY A 89 -18.39 0.42 -3.78
C GLY A 89 -17.50 -0.71 -3.22
N LEU A 90 -17.17 -1.70 -4.07
CA LEU A 90 -16.42 -2.89 -3.68
C LEU A 90 -14.96 -2.88 -4.11
N GLN A 91 -14.60 -2.19 -5.18
CA GLN A 91 -13.26 -2.25 -5.77
C GLN A 91 -12.73 -0.86 -6.08
N SER A 92 -11.41 -0.76 -6.19
CA SER A 92 -10.74 0.40 -6.78
C SER A 92 -9.95 -0.03 -7.99
N GLU A 93 -9.96 0.83 -9.01
CA GLU A 93 -9.07 0.73 -10.15
C GLU A 93 -7.64 1.05 -9.74
N ILE A 94 -6.70 0.19 -10.14
CA ILE A 94 -5.26 0.46 -10.07
C ILE A 94 -4.84 1.10 -11.39
N ILE A 95 -4.49 2.39 -11.35
CA ILE A 95 -3.93 3.09 -12.51
C ILE A 95 -2.46 2.71 -12.68
N GLU A 96 -1.72 2.62 -11.57
CA GLU A 96 -0.28 2.44 -11.59
C GLU A 96 0.22 1.76 -10.31
N PHE A 97 1.12 0.80 -10.44
CA PHE A 97 1.96 0.32 -9.34
C PHE A 97 3.21 1.19 -9.29
N LEU A 98 3.47 1.80 -8.14
CA LEU A 98 4.57 2.75 -8.03
C LEU A 98 5.87 1.98 -7.75
N GLY A 99 6.81 2.09 -8.70
CA GLY A 99 8.19 1.61 -8.61
C GLY A 99 8.44 0.09 -8.62
N ALA A 100 7.42 -0.76 -8.53
CA ALA A 100 7.57 -2.21 -8.63
C ALA A 100 6.95 -2.78 -9.92
N LYS A 101 7.45 -3.95 -10.35
CA LYS A 101 6.73 -4.75 -11.36
C LYS A 101 5.31 -5.04 -10.84
N PRO A 102 4.28 -5.00 -11.71
CA PRO A 102 2.93 -5.39 -11.34
C PRO A 102 2.94 -6.75 -10.64
N LEU A 103 2.05 -6.93 -9.66
CA LEU A 103 1.85 -8.22 -9.01
C LEU A 103 1.71 -9.33 -10.05
N LYS A 104 2.37 -10.46 -9.84
CA LYS A 104 2.22 -11.63 -10.69
C LYS A 104 0.92 -12.36 -10.32
N GLU A 105 0.41 -13.13 -11.27
CA GLU A 105 -0.66 -14.09 -10.99
C GLU A 105 -0.18 -15.06 -9.89
N GLY A 106 -0.93 -15.17 -8.78
CA GLY A 106 -0.57 -15.99 -7.62
C GLY A 106 -0.09 -15.22 -6.38
N ASP A 107 0.23 -13.92 -6.48
CA ASP A 107 0.59 -13.10 -5.32
C ASP A 107 -0.60 -12.96 -4.35
N LYS A 108 -0.40 -13.31 -3.07
CA LYS A 108 -1.44 -13.24 -2.04
C LYS A 108 -1.50 -11.84 -1.43
N VAL A 109 -2.33 -10.99 -2.02
CA VAL A 109 -2.71 -9.72 -1.37
C VAL A 109 -3.51 -10.03 -0.11
N ILE A 110 -3.10 -9.46 1.02
CA ILE A 110 -3.79 -9.68 2.29
C ILE A 110 -5.21 -9.11 2.17
N ASN A 111 -6.21 -9.95 2.45
CA ASN A 111 -7.64 -9.62 2.35
C ASN A 111 -8.10 -9.17 0.95
N SER A 112 -7.50 -9.64 -0.14
CA SER A 112 -8.06 -9.44 -1.48
C SER A 112 -7.91 -10.67 -2.37
N ILE A 113 -8.89 -10.84 -3.24
CA ILE A 113 -8.80 -11.65 -4.46
C ILE A 113 -8.48 -10.66 -5.57
N LYS A 114 -7.43 -10.90 -6.38
CA LYS A 114 -7.23 -10.18 -7.64
C LYS A 114 -8.27 -10.74 -8.61
N THR A 115 -9.11 -9.89 -9.18
CA THR A 115 -10.02 -10.28 -10.27
C THR A 115 -9.60 -9.53 -11.52
N GLU A 116 -9.32 -10.27 -12.58
CA GLU A 116 -9.27 -9.74 -13.95
C GLU A 116 -10.69 -9.82 -14.53
N ASP A 117 -11.13 -8.78 -15.21
CA ASP A 117 -12.28 -8.84 -16.14
C ASP A 117 -11.77 -9.19 -17.53
#